data_AF-A0A9J6FKP3-F1
#
_entry.id   AF-A0A9J6FKP3-F1
#
_cell.length_a   1.000
_cell.length_b   1.000
_cell.length_c   1.000
_cell.angle_alpha   90.00
_cell.angle_beta   90.00
_cell.angle_gamma   90.00
#
_symmetry.space_group_name_H-M   'P 1'
#
loop_
_entity.id
_entity.type
_entity.pdbx_description
1 polymer ?
#
loop_
_entity_poly.entity_id
_entity_poly.type
_entity_poly.pdbx_seq_one_letter_code
_entity_poly.pdbx_strand_id
1 'polypeptide(L)'
;MAHVTLRVSAVDARLCRLVARNVAQAVHQLCARCEQLACLEGSEALQVNGPATQAQQCNAALLHLLHCFQAQMDSSVEAVIQSIVQPLLAAVSQSVEAIILTMHEEDFNTPAVERMATPDAPCSLYMRELQQFLSHCQNDFFSAWPPAPAVTQGVRDLASRSLELLVRHASLVRPLSEGGKMRLAADFAQMEMALAPLGQPLADLGRPYKIKARNLTAYTRMCVQVLRALRPLLFQSPQHVAQSPMLGEVVPHSLVLHFLFAKAPPELRSPYEVRLFSARGDSRP
;
A
#
# COMPACT_ATOMS: atom_id res chain seq x y z
N MET A 1 -4.86 -39.93 6.72
CA MET A 1 -6.00 -39.69 7.64
C MET A 1 -5.80 -38.53 8.63
N ALA A 2 -4.80 -37.65 8.48
CA ALA A 2 -4.61 -36.49 9.38
C ALA A 2 -4.79 -35.10 8.72
N HIS A 3 -5.12 -35.03 7.42
CA HIS A 3 -5.43 -33.77 6.72
C HIS A 3 -6.78 -33.81 5.97
N VAL A 4 -7.59 -34.83 6.22
CA VAL A 4 -8.85 -35.14 5.52
C VAL A 4 -10.05 -34.28 6.00
N THR A 5 -9.87 -33.30 6.89
CA THR A 5 -11.02 -32.74 7.64
C THR A 5 -11.00 -31.24 7.94
N LEU A 6 -10.09 -30.44 7.36
CA LEU A 6 -9.87 -29.06 7.86
C LEU A 6 -10.56 -27.92 7.11
N ARG A 7 -11.58 -28.22 6.30
CA ARG A 7 -12.76 -27.33 6.21
C ARG A 7 -14.00 -27.89 5.52
N VAL A 8 -14.02 -29.14 5.01
CA VAL A 8 -15.21 -29.78 4.39
C VAL A 8 -15.52 -29.02 3.07
N SER A 9 -15.97 -29.55 1.95
CA SER A 9 -17.40 -29.84 1.69
C SER A 9 -18.43 -28.88 2.34
N ALA A 10 -18.03 -27.75 2.96
CA ALA A 10 -18.79 -27.02 4.00
C ALA A 10 -19.83 -26.04 3.48
N VAL A 11 -19.93 -25.85 2.17
CA VAL A 11 -21.22 -25.53 1.58
C VAL A 11 -21.39 -26.57 0.48
N ASP A 12 -22.40 -27.43 0.62
CA ASP A 12 -22.77 -28.38 -0.42
C ASP A 12 -22.78 -27.62 -1.75
N ALA A 13 -21.90 -27.98 -2.69
CA ALA A 13 -21.78 -27.25 -3.95
C ALA A 13 -23.12 -27.21 -4.71
N ARG A 14 -24.01 -28.17 -4.44
CA ARG A 14 -25.39 -28.16 -4.89
C ARG A 14 -26.22 -27.11 -4.16
N LEU A 15 -26.12 -27.02 -2.82
CA LEU A 15 -26.75 -25.96 -2.03
C LEU A 15 -26.25 -24.57 -2.43
N CYS A 16 -24.94 -24.35 -2.58
CA CYS A 16 -24.38 -23.10 -3.12
C CYS A 16 -25.00 -22.73 -4.46
N ARG A 17 -25.07 -23.68 -5.39
CA ARG A 17 -25.67 -23.44 -6.72
C ARG A 17 -27.17 -23.17 -6.64
N LEU A 18 -27.89 -23.85 -5.74
CA LEU A 18 -29.31 -23.61 -5.50
C LEU A 18 -29.56 -22.24 -4.89
N VAL A 19 -28.79 -21.85 -3.86
CA VAL A 19 -28.85 -20.53 -3.25
C VAL A 19 -28.51 -19.45 -4.28
N ALA A 20 -27.42 -19.60 -5.03
CA ALA A 20 -27.05 -18.66 -6.08
C ALA A 20 -28.14 -18.54 -7.16
N ARG A 21 -28.75 -19.65 -7.57
CA ARG A 21 -29.88 -19.64 -8.52
C ARG A 21 -31.10 -18.93 -7.94
N ASN A 22 -31.42 -19.16 -6.67
CA ASN A 22 -32.55 -18.51 -6.01
C ASN A 22 -32.30 -17.00 -5.84
N VAL A 23 -31.07 -16.60 -5.48
CA VAL A 23 -30.67 -15.19 -5.41
C VAL A 23 -30.76 -14.55 -6.80
N ALA A 24 -30.23 -15.19 -7.84
CA ALA A 24 -30.33 -14.69 -9.21
C ALA A 24 -31.79 -14.55 -9.67
N GLN A 25 -32.64 -15.51 -9.31
CA GLN A 25 -34.07 -15.44 -9.61
C GLN A 25 -34.76 -14.31 -8.84
N ALA A 26 -34.40 -14.07 -7.57
CA ALA A 26 -34.94 -12.96 -6.79
C ALA A 26 -34.51 -11.59 -7.36
N VAL A 27 -33.23 -11.46 -7.75
CA VAL A 27 -32.72 -10.26 -8.45
C VAL A 27 -33.49 -10.05 -9.76
N HIS A 28 -33.68 -11.11 -10.56
CA HIS A 28 -34.41 -11.02 -11.82
C HIS A 28 -35.88 -10.62 -11.60
N GLN A 29 -36.54 -11.17 -10.58
CA GLN A 29 -37.89 -10.78 -10.21
C GLN A 29 -37.98 -9.32 -9.76
N LEU A 30 -36.99 -8.83 -9.00
CA LEU A 30 -36.91 -7.41 -8.63
C LEU A 30 -36.80 -6.53 -9.87
N CYS A 31 -35.85 -6.84 -10.77
CA CYS A 31 -35.67 -6.11 -12.03
C CYS A 31 -36.96 -6.10 -12.86
N ALA A 32 -37.58 -7.26 -13.07
CA ALA A 32 -38.83 -7.36 -13.83
C ALA A 32 -39.98 -6.58 -13.18
N ARG A 33 -40.06 -6.51 -11.86
CA ARG A 33 -41.04 -5.67 -11.14
C ARG A 33 -40.74 -4.19 -11.31
N CYS A 34 -39.49 -3.77 -11.22
CA CYS A 34 -39.11 -2.38 -11.49
C CYS A 34 -39.43 -1.98 -12.92
N GLU A 35 -39.16 -2.84 -13.91
CA GLU A 35 -39.51 -2.61 -15.32
C GLU A 35 -41.03 -2.48 -15.52
N GLN A 36 -41.83 -3.32 -14.85
CA GLN A 36 -43.30 -3.24 -14.92
C GLN A 36 -43.86 -1.96 -14.30
N LEU A 37 -43.22 -1.43 -13.26
CA LEU A 37 -43.65 -0.22 -12.56
C LEU A 37 -43.11 1.06 -13.20
N ALA A 38 -42.04 0.96 -13.98
CA ALA A 38 -41.42 2.09 -14.65
C ALA A 38 -42.35 2.65 -15.73
N CYS A 39 -42.66 3.93 -15.64
CA CYS A 39 -43.41 4.63 -16.67
C CYS A 39 -42.42 5.34 -17.59
N LEU A 40 -42.27 4.87 -18.84
CA LEU A 40 -41.24 5.36 -19.76
C LEU A 40 -41.78 6.25 -20.89
N GLU A 41 -43.09 6.20 -21.13
CA GLU A 41 -43.73 6.83 -22.27
C GLU A 41 -44.84 7.80 -21.85
N GLY A 42 -45.18 8.73 -22.74
CA GLY A 42 -46.23 9.72 -22.52
C GLY A 42 -45.79 10.96 -21.75
N SER A 43 -46.68 11.95 -21.67
CA SER A 43 -46.43 13.23 -21.01
C SER A 43 -46.22 13.08 -19.51
N GLU A 44 -46.84 12.08 -18.87
CA GLU A 44 -46.65 11.82 -17.44
C GLU A 44 -45.22 11.39 -17.12
N ALA A 45 -44.54 10.61 -17.97
CA ALA A 45 -43.15 10.23 -17.74
C ALA A 45 -42.15 11.29 -18.21
N LEU A 46 -42.45 12.00 -19.30
CA LEU A 46 -41.46 12.76 -20.07
C LEU A 46 -41.61 14.28 -20.00
N GLN A 47 -42.66 14.84 -19.36
CA GLN A 47 -42.75 16.30 -19.29
C GLN A 47 -41.59 16.89 -18.48
N VAL A 48 -41.08 18.03 -18.94
CA VAL A 48 -39.96 18.74 -18.29
C VAL A 48 -40.30 20.19 -17.93
N ASN A 49 -41.46 20.68 -18.38
CA ASN A 49 -41.85 22.09 -18.25
C ASN A 49 -42.69 22.38 -16.99
N GLY A 50 -42.95 21.37 -16.15
CA GLY A 50 -43.77 21.46 -14.94
C GLY A 50 -43.13 20.74 -13.75
N PRO A 51 -43.77 20.76 -12.57
CA PRO A 51 -43.30 19.98 -11.43
C PRO A 51 -43.29 18.48 -11.74
N ALA A 52 -42.43 17.74 -11.04
CA ALA A 52 -42.27 16.30 -11.23
C ALA A 52 -43.62 15.58 -11.01
N THR A 53 -44.04 14.83 -12.01
CA THR A 53 -45.29 14.06 -11.98
C THR A 53 -45.19 12.88 -11.00
N GLN A 54 -46.32 12.26 -10.66
CA GLN A 54 -46.30 11.03 -9.85
C GLN A 54 -45.52 9.90 -10.54
N ALA A 55 -45.63 9.77 -11.86
CA ALA A 55 -44.87 8.79 -12.63
C ALA A 55 -43.34 9.04 -12.55
N GLN A 56 -42.91 10.29 -12.64
CA GLN A 56 -41.50 10.67 -12.49
C GLN A 56 -40.99 10.46 -11.07
N GLN A 57 -41.80 10.76 -10.06
CA GLN A 57 -41.47 10.49 -8.66
C GLN A 57 -41.36 8.98 -8.39
N CYS A 58 -42.25 8.17 -8.96
CA CYS A 58 -42.17 6.71 -8.92
C CYS A 58 -40.87 6.22 -9.56
N ASN A 59 -40.53 6.67 -10.77
CA ASN A 59 -39.29 6.31 -11.44
C ASN A 59 -38.05 6.71 -10.62
N ALA A 60 -38.04 7.90 -10.02
CA ALA A 60 -36.95 8.34 -9.15
C ALA A 60 -36.79 7.43 -7.92
N ALA A 61 -37.90 7.00 -7.31
CA ALA A 61 -37.88 6.04 -6.21
C ALA A 61 -37.37 4.66 -6.65
N LEU A 62 -37.75 4.18 -7.84
CA LEU A 62 -37.22 2.94 -8.42
C LEU A 62 -35.71 3.02 -8.68
N LEU A 63 -35.23 4.13 -9.25
CA LEU A 63 -33.80 4.37 -9.46
C LEU A 63 -33.03 4.37 -8.14
N HIS A 64 -33.57 5.04 -7.11
CA HIS A 64 -32.95 5.06 -5.78
C HIS A 64 -32.89 3.65 -5.17
N LEU A 65 -33.98 2.89 -5.25
CA LEU A 65 -34.04 1.51 -4.78
C LEU A 65 -32.98 0.65 -5.48
N LEU A 66 -32.91 0.69 -6.81
CA LEU A 66 -31.94 -0.10 -7.59
C LEU A 66 -30.50 0.29 -7.27
N HIS A 67 -30.23 1.59 -7.11
CA HIS A 67 -28.91 2.08 -6.71
C HIS A 67 -28.52 1.59 -5.31
N CYS A 68 -29.42 1.71 -4.33
CA CYS A 68 -29.17 1.21 -2.97
C CYS A 68 -28.98 -0.31 -2.95
N PHE A 69 -29.79 -1.05 -3.70
CA PHE A 69 -29.67 -2.50 -3.82
C PHE A 69 -28.31 -2.91 -4.38
N GLN A 70 -27.89 -2.30 -5.49
CA GLN A 70 -26.57 -2.55 -6.09
C GLN A 70 -25.45 -2.23 -5.09
N ALA A 71 -25.48 -1.05 -4.46
CA ALA A 71 -24.45 -0.64 -3.52
C ALA A 71 -24.35 -1.58 -2.29
N GLN A 72 -25.48 -2.09 -1.79
CA GLN A 72 -25.50 -3.03 -0.67
C GLN A 72 -25.00 -4.42 -1.05
N MET A 73 -25.31 -4.90 -2.26
CA MET A 73 -24.75 -6.15 -2.77
C MET A 73 -23.24 -6.05 -2.95
N ASP A 74 -22.78 -4.99 -3.61
CA ASP A 74 -21.35 -4.76 -3.85
C ASP A 74 -20.58 -4.63 -2.53
N SER A 75 -21.10 -3.86 -1.56
CA SER A 75 -20.44 -3.69 -0.26
C SER A 75 -20.37 -4.99 0.54
N SER A 76 -21.43 -5.81 0.51
CA SER A 76 -21.47 -7.08 1.23
C SER A 76 -20.46 -8.09 0.65
N VAL A 77 -20.38 -8.16 -0.68
CA VAL A 77 -19.41 -9.04 -1.36
C VAL A 77 -17.99 -8.54 -1.13
N GLU A 78 -17.76 -7.24 -1.28
CA GLU A 78 -16.44 -6.63 -1.07
C GLU A 78 -15.94 -6.84 0.37
N ALA A 79 -16.80 -6.70 1.39
CA ALA A 79 -16.44 -6.95 2.78
C ALA A 79 -15.99 -8.40 3.02
N VAL A 80 -16.65 -9.37 2.38
CA VAL A 80 -16.24 -10.79 2.44
C VAL A 80 -14.91 -10.99 1.74
N ILE A 81 -14.72 -10.42 0.53
CA ILE A 81 -13.44 -10.50 -0.18
C ILE A 81 -12.32 -9.95 0.72
N GLN A 82 -12.49 -8.75 1.28
CA GLN A 82 -11.54 -8.14 2.21
C GLN A 82 -11.24 -9.05 3.41
N SER A 83 -12.26 -9.64 4.04
CA SER A 83 -12.07 -10.57 5.17
C SER A 83 -11.23 -11.82 4.82
N ILE A 84 -11.25 -12.24 3.55
CA ILE A 84 -10.49 -13.40 3.06
C ILE A 84 -9.04 -13.01 2.77
N VAL A 85 -8.79 -11.88 2.12
CA VAL A 85 -7.41 -11.49 1.74
C VAL A 85 -6.63 -10.82 2.86
N GLN A 86 -7.29 -10.07 3.74
CA GLN A 86 -6.63 -9.27 4.77
C GLN A 86 -5.71 -10.08 5.70
N PRO A 87 -6.06 -11.30 6.17
CA PRO A 87 -5.20 -12.07 7.03
C PRO A 87 -3.86 -12.45 6.39
N LEU A 88 -3.88 -12.84 5.10
CA LEU A 88 -2.64 -13.19 4.40
C LEU A 88 -1.80 -11.94 4.15
N LEU A 89 -2.42 -10.84 3.70
CA LEU A 89 -1.73 -9.57 3.49
C LEU A 89 -1.10 -9.05 4.79
N ALA A 90 -1.79 -9.18 5.92
CA ALA A 90 -1.27 -8.80 7.23
C ALA A 90 -0.07 -9.68 7.63
N ALA A 91 -0.13 -10.99 7.43
CA ALA A 91 0.99 -11.90 7.69
C ALA A 91 2.20 -11.58 6.81
N VAL A 92 1.99 -11.35 5.51
CA VAL A 92 3.05 -10.92 4.58
C VAL A 92 3.64 -9.58 5.02
N SER A 93 2.81 -8.61 5.42
CA SER A 93 3.28 -7.32 5.92
C SER A 93 4.15 -7.46 7.18
N GLN A 94 3.80 -8.36 8.10
CA GLN A 94 4.60 -8.63 9.30
C GLN A 94 5.95 -9.24 8.94
N SER A 95 5.97 -10.20 8.02
CA SER A 95 7.22 -10.80 7.54
C SER A 95 8.11 -9.78 6.83
N VAL A 96 7.53 -8.91 5.99
CA VAL A 96 8.27 -7.80 5.36
C VAL A 96 8.88 -6.87 6.40
N GLU A 97 8.12 -6.50 7.44
CA GLU A 97 8.62 -5.67 8.52
C GLU A 97 9.77 -6.36 9.27
N ALA A 98 9.64 -7.65 9.58
CA ALA A 98 10.70 -8.43 10.23
C ALA A 98 11.98 -8.46 9.39
N ILE A 99 11.87 -8.70 8.08
CA ILE A 99 13.02 -8.70 7.17
C ILE A 99 13.65 -7.30 7.13
N ILE A 100 12.86 -6.22 6.99
CA ILE A 100 13.38 -4.84 6.99
C ILE A 100 14.09 -4.51 8.31
N LEU A 101 13.62 -5.01 9.45
CA LEU A 101 14.27 -4.76 10.75
C LEU A 101 15.68 -5.36 10.83
N THR A 102 15.96 -6.46 10.13
CA THR A 102 17.32 -7.03 10.06
C THR A 102 18.33 -6.07 9.40
N MET A 103 17.87 -4.99 8.74
CA MET A 103 18.78 -3.95 8.26
C MET A 103 19.63 -3.33 9.37
N HIS A 104 19.14 -3.29 10.61
CA HIS A 104 19.92 -2.73 11.74
C HIS A 104 21.02 -3.68 12.22
N GLU A 105 21.02 -4.93 11.77
CA GLU A 105 22.08 -5.90 12.02
C GLU A 105 23.20 -5.81 10.96
N GLU A 106 22.98 -5.08 9.87
CA GLU A 106 23.99 -4.88 8.83
C GLU A 106 25.02 -3.81 9.20
N ASP A 107 26.27 -4.06 8.81
CA ASP A 107 27.34 -3.07 8.97
C ASP A 107 27.35 -2.06 7.81
N PHE A 108 26.75 -0.89 8.06
CA PHE A 108 26.78 0.28 7.18
C PHE A 108 27.98 1.21 7.43
N ASN A 109 28.91 0.81 8.30
CA ASN A 109 30.13 1.58 8.59
C ASN A 109 31.34 1.14 7.74
N THR A 110 31.09 0.60 6.56
CA THR A 110 32.15 0.14 5.65
C THR A 110 32.70 1.30 4.80
N PRO A 111 34.03 1.54 4.77
CA PRO A 111 34.62 2.57 3.93
C PRO A 111 34.30 2.33 2.45
N ALA A 112 34.26 3.41 1.67
CA ALA A 112 34.00 3.32 0.24
C ALA A 112 35.21 2.68 -0.48
N VAL A 113 35.28 1.36 -0.50
CA VAL A 113 36.32 0.64 -1.26
C VAL A 113 35.97 0.69 -2.75
N GLU A 114 36.95 0.97 -3.60
CA GLU A 114 36.89 1.16 -5.07
C GLU A 114 36.19 0.02 -5.85
N ARG A 115 35.87 -1.12 -5.22
CA ARG A 115 35.10 -2.22 -5.81
C ARG A 115 33.64 -1.88 -6.14
N MET A 116 33.12 -0.74 -5.67
CA MET A 116 31.77 -0.26 -6.00
C MET A 116 31.65 0.38 -7.41
N ALA A 117 32.73 0.39 -8.20
CA ALA A 117 32.71 0.79 -9.61
C ALA A 117 32.40 -0.36 -10.60
N THR A 118 31.82 -1.46 -10.11
CA THR A 118 31.16 -2.46 -10.96
C THR A 118 29.63 -2.23 -10.91
N PRO A 119 28.90 -2.39 -12.03
CA PRO A 119 27.47 -2.04 -12.11
C PRO A 119 26.58 -2.87 -11.16
N ASP A 120 27.11 -3.97 -10.61
CA ASP A 120 26.49 -4.77 -9.55
C ASP A 120 26.91 -4.24 -8.17
N ALA A 121 26.34 -3.11 -7.77
CA ALA A 121 26.45 -2.65 -6.38
C ALA A 121 26.01 -3.78 -5.42
N PRO A 122 26.73 -4.04 -4.31
CA PRO A 122 26.39 -5.14 -3.42
C PRO A 122 25.05 -4.82 -2.73
N CYS A 123 23.99 -5.48 -3.19
CA CYS A 123 22.67 -5.45 -2.55
C CYS A 123 22.80 -5.99 -1.12
N SER A 124 22.25 -5.28 -0.15
CA SER A 124 22.22 -5.70 1.25
C SER A 124 21.56 -7.08 1.39
N LEU A 125 21.95 -7.86 2.39
CA LEU A 125 21.43 -9.21 2.61
C LEU A 125 19.93 -9.17 2.90
N TYR A 126 19.48 -8.24 3.75
CA TYR A 126 18.05 -8.07 4.05
C TYR A 126 17.24 -7.75 2.78
N MET A 127 17.82 -6.96 1.86
CA MET A 127 17.15 -6.57 0.63
C MET A 127 17.05 -7.73 -0.37
N ARG A 128 18.06 -8.60 -0.44
CA ARG A 128 18.00 -9.84 -1.22
C ARG A 128 16.96 -10.81 -0.68
N GLU A 129 16.92 -10.98 0.64
CA GLU A 129 15.91 -11.80 1.29
C GLU A 129 14.50 -11.25 1.04
N LEU A 130 14.32 -9.93 1.17
CA LEU A 130 13.05 -9.26 0.90
C LEU A 130 12.59 -9.47 -0.54
N GLN A 131 13.50 -9.35 -1.52
CA GLN A 131 13.21 -9.59 -2.92
C GLN A 131 12.74 -11.03 -3.18
N GLN A 132 13.44 -12.00 -2.61
CA GLN A 132 13.08 -13.42 -2.74
C GLN A 132 11.72 -13.70 -2.10
N PHE A 133 11.48 -13.16 -0.90
CA PHE A 133 10.22 -13.31 -0.20
C PHE A 133 9.04 -12.70 -0.97
N LEU A 134 9.17 -11.45 -1.45
CA LEU A 134 8.12 -10.79 -2.22
C LEU A 134 7.86 -11.50 -3.56
N SER A 135 8.91 -11.99 -4.22
CA SER A 135 8.78 -12.78 -5.45
C SER A 135 8.03 -14.10 -5.21
N HIS A 136 8.36 -14.80 -4.12
CA HIS A 136 7.62 -15.99 -3.70
C HIS A 136 6.15 -15.68 -3.42
N CYS A 137 5.85 -14.61 -2.67
CA CYS A 137 4.46 -14.22 -2.40
C CYS A 137 3.68 -13.89 -3.67
N GLN A 138 4.30 -13.18 -4.60
CA GLN A 138 3.69 -12.84 -5.88
C GLN A 138 3.37 -14.09 -6.70
N ASN A 139 4.31 -15.04 -6.79
CA ASN A 139 4.18 -16.21 -7.64
C ASN A 139 3.24 -17.27 -7.06
N ASP A 140 3.28 -17.50 -5.75
CA ASP A 140 2.59 -18.63 -5.12
C ASP A 140 1.24 -18.25 -4.49
N PHE A 141 1.03 -16.97 -4.16
CA PHE A 141 -0.23 -16.51 -3.55
C PHE A 141 -0.96 -15.51 -4.44
N PHE A 142 -0.34 -14.38 -4.79
CA PHE A 142 -1.05 -13.26 -5.41
C PHE A 142 -1.40 -13.53 -6.89
N SER A 143 -0.60 -14.34 -7.60
CA SER A 143 -0.86 -14.73 -8.99
C SER A 143 -2.19 -15.47 -9.18
N ALA A 144 -2.65 -16.17 -8.15
CA ALA A 144 -3.90 -16.94 -8.16
C ALA A 144 -5.13 -16.09 -7.86
N TRP A 145 -4.96 -14.84 -7.42
CA TRP A 145 -6.06 -13.98 -7.01
C TRP A 145 -6.68 -13.23 -8.19
N PRO A 146 -8.02 -13.09 -8.23
CA PRO A 146 -8.67 -12.27 -9.25
C PRO A 146 -8.33 -10.79 -9.05
N PRO A 147 -8.34 -9.97 -10.13
CA PRO A 147 -8.08 -8.54 -10.07
C PRO A 147 -9.27 -7.75 -9.50
N ALA A 148 -9.76 -8.16 -8.33
CA ALA A 148 -10.82 -7.47 -7.61
C ALA A 148 -10.29 -6.18 -6.95
N PRO A 149 -11.14 -5.15 -6.75
CA PRO A 149 -10.72 -3.87 -6.17
C PRO A 149 -10.10 -4.03 -4.78
N ALA A 150 -10.74 -4.78 -3.86
CA ALA A 150 -10.19 -5.09 -2.53
C ALA A 150 -8.81 -5.74 -2.58
N VAL A 151 -8.63 -6.72 -3.45
CA VAL A 151 -7.36 -7.45 -3.61
C VAL A 151 -6.27 -6.49 -4.07
N THR A 152 -6.56 -5.75 -5.13
CA THR A 152 -5.62 -4.82 -5.73
C THR A 152 -5.26 -3.70 -4.76
N GLN A 153 -6.22 -3.21 -3.98
CA GLN A 153 -6.00 -2.21 -2.95
C GLN A 153 -5.13 -2.77 -1.81
N GLY A 154 -5.41 -3.97 -1.31
CA GLY A 154 -4.62 -4.59 -0.25
C GLY A 154 -3.15 -4.84 -0.63
N VAL A 155 -2.89 -5.30 -1.87
CA VAL A 155 -1.50 -5.47 -2.38
C VAL A 155 -0.80 -4.12 -2.51
N ARG A 156 -1.51 -3.05 -2.90
CA ARG A 156 -0.95 -1.70 -2.94
C ARG A 156 -0.63 -1.16 -1.55
N ASP A 157 -1.49 -1.40 -0.57
CA ASP A 157 -1.29 -0.97 0.81
C ASP A 157 -0.08 -1.68 1.42
N LEU A 158 0.09 -2.97 1.13
CA LEU A 158 1.30 -3.73 1.46
C LEU A 158 2.56 -3.07 0.87
N ALA A 159 2.56 -2.75 -0.43
CA ALA A 159 3.71 -2.11 -1.09
C ALA A 159 4.01 -0.73 -0.49
N SER A 160 2.97 0.08 -0.25
CA SER A 160 3.11 1.41 0.37
C SER A 160 3.70 1.32 1.78
N ARG A 161 3.18 0.40 2.60
CA ARG A 161 3.66 0.16 3.94
C ARG A 161 5.12 -0.30 3.96
N SER A 162 5.49 -1.17 3.02
CA SER A 162 6.87 -1.66 2.88
C SER A 162 7.85 -0.53 2.56
N LEU A 163 7.46 0.42 1.70
CA LEU A 163 8.26 1.61 1.39
C LEU A 163 8.42 2.54 2.60
N GLU A 164 7.33 2.80 3.32
CA GLU A 164 7.37 3.62 4.54
C GLU A 164 8.28 3.03 5.60
N LEU A 165 8.18 1.72 5.84
CA LEU A 165 9.01 1.00 6.80
C LEU A 165 10.48 1.11 6.41
N LEU A 166 10.81 0.82 5.14
CA LEU A 166 12.18 0.94 4.65
C LEU A 166 12.73 2.36 4.84
N VAL A 167 12.00 3.38 4.39
CA VAL A 167 12.43 4.78 4.49
C VAL A 167 12.59 5.22 5.94
N ARG A 168 11.67 4.83 6.82
CA ARG A 168 11.73 5.12 8.25
C ARG A 168 12.94 4.46 8.91
N HIS A 169 13.16 3.18 8.67
CA HIS A 169 14.27 2.45 9.28
C HIS A 169 15.62 2.86 8.68
N ALA A 170 15.69 3.10 7.37
CA ALA A 170 16.86 3.66 6.70
C ALA A 170 17.28 5.01 7.28
N SER A 171 16.32 5.86 7.64
CA SER A 171 16.58 7.17 8.26
C SER A 171 17.10 7.06 9.69
N LEU A 172 17.07 5.88 10.31
CA LEU A 172 17.54 5.63 11.68
C LEU A 172 18.89 4.91 11.73
N VAL A 173 19.40 4.41 10.60
CA VAL A 173 20.67 3.66 10.54
C VAL A 173 21.84 4.54 10.98
N ARG A 174 22.59 4.08 11.98
CA ARG A 174 23.87 4.66 12.41
C ARG A 174 24.80 3.58 12.98
N PRO A 175 26.14 3.74 12.86
CA PRO A 175 26.84 4.78 12.11
C PRO A 175 26.76 4.56 10.59
N LEU A 176 26.66 5.66 9.82
CA LEU A 176 26.50 5.63 8.36
C LEU A 176 27.70 6.27 7.65
N SER A 177 28.54 5.44 7.03
CA SER A 177 29.70 5.87 6.25
C SER A 177 29.33 6.23 4.80
N GLU A 178 30.26 6.82 4.02
CA GLU A 178 30.05 7.07 2.58
C GLU A 178 29.75 5.77 1.79
N GLY A 179 30.43 4.67 2.11
CA GLY A 179 30.14 3.37 1.50
C GLY A 179 28.78 2.82 1.90
N GLY A 180 28.37 3.02 3.15
CA GLY A 180 27.02 2.69 3.64
C GLY A 180 25.92 3.48 2.92
N LYS A 181 26.14 4.78 2.66
CA LYS A 181 25.21 5.61 1.88
C LYS A 181 25.03 5.09 0.45
N MET A 182 26.12 4.69 -0.20
CA MET A 182 26.06 4.08 -1.54
C MET A 182 25.27 2.77 -1.54
N ARG A 183 25.50 1.90 -0.55
CA ARG A 183 24.75 0.65 -0.39
C ARG A 183 23.26 0.91 -0.17
N LEU A 184 22.91 1.81 0.74
CA LEU A 184 21.52 2.18 1.02
C LEU A 184 20.83 2.80 -0.20
N ALA A 185 21.55 3.61 -0.99
CA ALA A 185 21.06 4.11 -2.26
C ALA A 185 20.77 2.98 -3.27
N ALA A 186 21.64 1.96 -3.34
CA ALA A 186 21.39 0.78 -4.16
C ALA A 186 20.14 0.01 -3.67
N ASP A 187 20.01 -0.20 -2.36
CA ASP A 187 18.86 -0.86 -1.75
C ASP A 187 17.54 -0.16 -2.09
N PHE A 188 17.52 1.18 -2.12
CA PHE A 188 16.34 1.94 -2.55
C PHE A 188 15.92 1.61 -4.00
N ALA A 189 16.86 1.48 -4.94
CA ALA A 189 16.52 1.01 -6.29
C ALA A 189 16.02 -0.44 -6.28
N GLN A 190 16.66 -1.30 -5.49
CA GLN A 190 16.33 -2.72 -5.41
C GLN A 190 14.94 -2.95 -4.80
N MET A 191 14.55 -2.16 -3.81
CA MET A 191 13.19 -2.15 -3.25
C MET A 191 12.15 -1.77 -4.30
N GLU A 192 12.42 -0.71 -5.06
CA GLU A 192 11.52 -0.26 -6.12
C GLU A 192 11.34 -1.35 -7.20
N MET A 193 12.42 -2.04 -7.58
CA MET A 193 12.35 -3.18 -8.48
C MET A 193 11.59 -4.36 -7.88
N ALA A 194 11.77 -4.64 -6.58
CA ALA A 194 11.11 -5.74 -5.87
C ALA A 194 9.58 -5.57 -5.81
N LEU A 195 9.10 -4.33 -5.73
CA LEU A 195 7.68 -4.00 -5.66
C LEU A 195 7.02 -3.87 -7.03
N ALA A 196 7.80 -3.75 -8.11
CA ALA A 196 7.27 -3.58 -9.48
C ALA A 196 6.35 -4.71 -9.97
N PRO A 197 6.54 -5.99 -9.55
CA PRO A 197 5.58 -7.05 -9.84
C PRO A 197 4.26 -6.95 -9.06
N LEU A 198 4.29 -6.31 -7.87
CA LEU A 198 3.11 -6.16 -7.00
C LEU A 198 2.21 -4.98 -7.42
N GLY A 199 2.76 -4.01 -8.15
CA GLY A 199 2.05 -2.86 -8.67
C GLY A 199 2.41 -2.58 -10.12
N GLN A 200 1.41 -2.49 -11.00
CA GLN A 200 1.59 -2.05 -12.41
C GLN A 200 2.60 -0.90 -12.53
N PRO A 201 3.40 -0.88 -13.62
CA PRO A 201 4.82 -0.54 -13.59
C PRO A 201 5.12 0.75 -12.83
N LEU A 202 5.82 0.61 -11.69
CA LEU A 202 6.34 1.72 -10.88
C LEU A 202 7.23 2.69 -11.68
N ALA A 203 7.73 2.24 -12.84
CA ALA A 203 8.54 3.01 -13.79
C ALA A 203 7.82 4.25 -14.36
N ASP A 204 6.50 4.22 -14.57
CA ASP A 204 5.73 5.36 -15.09
C ASP A 204 5.38 6.41 -14.02
N LEU A 205 5.72 6.15 -12.75
CA LEU A 205 5.26 6.93 -11.59
C LEU A 205 6.17 8.09 -11.19
N GLY A 206 7.30 8.24 -11.88
CA GLY A 206 8.28 9.30 -11.63
C GLY A 206 8.12 10.57 -12.42
N ARG A 207 7.26 10.57 -13.45
CA ARG A 207 7.15 11.71 -14.35
C ARG A 207 6.08 12.67 -13.81
N PRO A 208 6.39 13.95 -13.55
CA PRO A 208 5.43 14.91 -13.01
C PRO A 208 4.32 15.34 -14.00
N TYR A 209 4.13 14.67 -15.15
CA TYR A 209 3.19 15.11 -16.18
C TYR A 209 2.31 14.00 -16.75
N LYS A 210 0.99 14.29 -16.66
CA LYS A 210 -0.17 13.70 -17.38
C LYS A 210 -0.76 12.40 -16.80
N ILE A 211 -1.56 12.65 -15.76
CA ILE A 211 -2.66 11.82 -15.27
C ILE A 211 -3.52 11.30 -16.43
N LYS A 212 -3.40 10.01 -16.75
CA LYS A 212 -4.47 9.18 -17.34
C LYS A 212 -4.54 7.76 -16.75
N ALA A 213 -3.83 7.47 -15.66
CA ALA A 213 -4.04 6.25 -14.88
C ALA A 213 -4.88 6.62 -13.64
N ARG A 214 -6.20 6.50 -13.75
CA ARG A 214 -7.17 6.71 -12.64
C ARG A 214 -7.05 5.67 -11.51
N ASN A 215 -6.09 4.74 -11.59
CA ASN A 215 -6.06 3.55 -10.75
C ASN A 215 -4.79 3.40 -9.91
N LEU A 216 -3.88 4.38 -9.91
CA LEU A 216 -2.87 4.44 -8.85
C LEU A 216 -3.31 5.46 -7.81
N THR A 217 -3.64 4.97 -6.62
CA THR A 217 -3.91 5.79 -5.44
C THR A 217 -2.69 6.68 -5.18
N ALA A 218 -2.94 7.98 -5.05
CA ALA A 218 -1.89 9.01 -4.95
C ALA A 218 -0.84 8.71 -3.87
N TYR A 219 -1.21 7.93 -2.85
CA TYR A 219 -0.39 7.56 -1.70
C TYR A 219 0.81 6.68 -2.04
N THR A 220 0.64 5.53 -2.72
CA THR A 220 1.78 4.67 -3.12
C THR A 220 2.77 5.46 -4.00
N ARG A 221 2.25 6.35 -4.86
CA ARG A 221 3.08 7.24 -5.68
C ARG A 221 3.89 8.22 -4.83
N MET A 222 3.28 8.82 -3.80
CA MET A 222 4.00 9.69 -2.86
C MET A 222 5.11 8.94 -2.14
N CYS A 223 4.87 7.70 -1.68
CA CYS A 223 5.89 6.90 -1.00
C CYS A 223 7.10 6.59 -1.91
N VAL A 224 6.86 6.26 -3.19
CA VAL A 224 7.94 6.08 -4.18
C VAL A 224 8.69 7.39 -4.44
N GLN A 225 7.97 8.51 -4.53
CA GLN A 225 8.59 9.84 -4.68
C GLN A 225 9.44 10.22 -3.48
N VAL A 226 9.00 9.91 -2.26
CA VAL A 226 9.79 10.09 -1.02
C VAL A 226 11.09 9.29 -1.10
N LEU A 227 11.02 8.01 -1.45
CA LEU A 227 12.20 7.15 -1.57
C LEU A 227 13.19 7.67 -2.63
N ARG A 228 12.68 8.10 -3.79
CA ARG A 228 13.50 8.68 -4.86
C ARG A 228 14.09 10.05 -4.48
N ALA A 229 13.36 10.86 -3.72
CA ALA A 229 13.84 12.14 -3.20
C ALA A 229 14.88 11.95 -2.07
N LEU A 230 14.75 10.92 -1.24
CA LEU A 230 15.70 10.63 -0.16
C LEU A 230 17.07 10.19 -0.68
N ARG A 231 17.11 9.44 -1.79
CA ARG A 231 18.35 8.92 -2.39
C ARG A 231 19.43 9.99 -2.63
N PRO A 232 19.17 11.12 -3.32
CA PRO A 232 20.17 12.19 -3.47
C PRO A 232 20.45 12.93 -2.15
N LEU A 233 19.47 13.03 -1.24
CA LEU A 233 19.65 13.68 0.07
C LEU A 233 20.63 12.90 0.98
N LEU A 234 20.83 11.59 0.75
CA LEU A 234 21.86 10.79 1.43
C LEU A 234 23.24 11.45 1.34
N PHE A 235 23.56 12.02 0.19
CA PHE A 235 24.89 12.58 -0.13
C PHE A 235 25.00 14.09 0.10
N GLN A 236 23.89 14.78 0.41
CA GLN A 236 23.90 16.22 0.66
C GLN A 236 24.30 16.57 2.11
N SER A 237 24.88 17.75 2.28
CA SER A 237 25.19 18.30 3.61
C SER A 237 23.91 18.76 4.33
N PRO A 238 23.87 18.75 5.68
CA PRO A 238 22.69 19.12 6.45
C PRO A 238 22.09 20.49 6.10
N GLN A 239 22.95 21.45 5.73
CA GLN A 239 22.56 22.80 5.31
C GLN A 239 21.80 22.80 3.98
N HIS A 240 22.25 22.01 3.00
CA HIS A 240 21.60 21.89 1.69
C HIS A 240 20.33 21.06 1.75
N VAL A 241 20.29 20.06 2.65
CA VAL A 241 19.07 19.30 2.93
C VAL A 241 17.99 20.24 3.46
N ALA A 242 18.30 21.13 4.42
CA ALA A 242 17.34 22.06 5.00
C ALA A 242 16.78 23.11 4.02
N GLN A 243 17.50 23.39 2.92
CA GLN A 243 17.11 24.35 1.89
C GLN A 243 16.46 23.70 0.65
N SER A 244 16.28 22.37 0.66
CA SER A 244 15.77 21.65 -0.50
C SER A 244 14.31 21.99 -0.78
N PRO A 245 13.92 22.32 -2.03
CA PRO A 245 12.54 22.60 -2.39
C PRO A 245 11.62 21.36 -2.31
N MET A 246 12.21 20.17 -2.13
CA MET A 246 11.47 18.91 -1.98
C MET A 246 10.93 18.70 -0.55
N LEU A 247 11.38 19.51 0.42
CA LEU A 247 10.90 19.45 1.80
C LEU A 247 9.48 20.01 1.91
N GLY A 248 8.62 19.30 2.64
CA GLY A 248 7.25 19.72 2.89
C GLY A 248 6.27 19.36 1.78
N GLU A 249 6.70 19.36 0.51
CA GLU A 249 5.85 18.90 -0.62
C GLU A 249 5.94 17.39 -0.84
N VAL A 250 7.17 16.86 -0.97
CA VAL A 250 7.40 15.44 -1.27
C VAL A 250 7.86 14.70 -0.02
N VAL A 251 8.82 15.25 0.72
CA VAL A 251 9.39 14.60 1.91
C VAL A 251 8.84 15.27 3.17
N PRO A 252 8.17 14.52 4.08
CA PRO A 252 7.67 15.08 5.33
C PRO A 252 8.78 15.64 6.21
N HIS A 253 8.53 16.78 6.86
CA HIS A 253 9.48 17.42 7.79
C HIS A 253 9.92 16.47 8.91
N SER A 254 9.01 15.64 9.42
CA SER A 254 9.31 14.64 10.45
C SER A 254 10.36 13.64 10.00
N LEU A 255 10.33 13.20 8.73
CA LEU A 255 11.31 12.27 8.18
C LEU A 255 12.68 12.93 8.03
N VAL A 256 12.72 14.17 7.56
CA VAL A 256 13.97 14.95 7.47
C VAL A 256 14.58 15.19 8.83
N LEU A 257 13.77 15.47 9.86
CA LEU A 257 14.28 15.59 11.22
C LEU A 257 14.92 14.30 11.72
N HIS A 258 14.29 13.14 11.51
CA HIS A 258 14.91 11.85 11.84
C HIS A 258 16.22 11.64 11.08
N PHE A 259 16.26 12.00 9.79
CA PHE A 259 17.43 11.88 8.95
C PHE A 259 18.59 12.85 9.31
N LEU A 260 18.27 14.11 9.59
CA LEU A 260 19.25 15.10 10.04
C LEU A 260 19.78 14.75 11.42
N PHE A 261 18.89 14.29 12.30
CA PHE A 261 19.27 13.75 13.58
C PHE A 261 20.21 12.58 13.36
N ALA A 262 19.93 11.64 12.43
CA ALA A 262 20.81 10.52 12.07
C ALA A 262 22.24 10.92 11.65
N LYS A 263 22.37 12.08 11.00
CA LYS A 263 23.65 12.69 10.59
C LYS A 263 24.33 13.53 11.69
N ALA A 264 23.70 13.69 12.86
CA ALA A 264 24.28 14.45 13.96
C ALA A 264 25.52 13.73 14.53
N PRO A 265 26.51 14.49 15.05
CA PRO A 265 27.72 13.92 15.65
C PRO A 265 27.39 12.94 16.79
N PRO A 266 28.29 12.00 17.11
CA PRO A 266 28.06 10.95 18.12
C PRO A 266 27.84 11.50 19.54
N GLU A 267 28.13 12.78 19.78
CA GLU A 267 27.76 13.47 21.02
C GLU A 267 26.22 13.56 21.20
N LEU A 268 25.47 13.63 20.10
CA LEU A 268 24.02 13.67 20.06
C LEU A 268 23.47 12.23 19.97
N ARG A 269 23.48 11.53 21.11
CA ARG A 269 23.01 10.14 21.23
C ARG A 269 21.55 9.99 20.79
N SER A 270 21.23 8.83 20.22
CA SER A 270 19.86 8.56 19.76
C SER A 270 18.85 8.53 20.91
N PRO A 271 17.58 8.92 20.71
CA PRO A 271 16.57 8.94 21.77
C PRO A 271 16.43 7.59 22.49
N TYR A 272 16.73 6.49 21.81
CA TYR A 272 16.72 5.14 22.39
C TYR A 272 17.91 4.86 23.31
N GLU A 273 19.10 5.41 23.01
CA GLU A 273 20.27 5.38 23.91
C GLU A 273 20.11 6.32 25.11
N VAL A 274 19.27 7.35 24.98
CA VAL A 274 19.00 8.37 26.01
C VAL A 274 17.89 7.94 26.99
N ARG A 275 17.43 6.68 26.98
CA ARG A 275 16.49 6.14 27.99
C ARG A 275 16.97 6.25 29.45
N LEU A 276 18.22 6.65 29.70
CA LEU A 276 18.73 6.99 31.04
C LEU A 276 18.43 8.43 31.52
N PHE A 277 17.86 9.30 30.68
CA PHE A 277 17.63 10.72 31.04
C PHE A 277 16.31 11.01 31.75
N SER A 278 15.49 10.00 32.07
CA SER A 278 14.20 10.19 32.78
C SER A 278 14.15 9.58 34.19
N ALA A 279 15.31 9.38 34.85
CA ALA A 279 15.33 8.87 36.24
C ALA A 279 16.42 9.47 37.14
N ARG A 280 16.85 10.71 36.89
CA ARG A 280 17.54 11.50 37.93
C ARG A 280 16.92 12.89 37.98
N GLY A 281 15.75 12.93 38.63
CA GLY A 281 15.30 14.15 39.27
C GLY A 281 16.35 14.61 40.28
N ASP A 282 16.45 15.93 40.36
CA ASP A 282 17.27 16.74 41.25
C ASP A 282 17.87 16.05 42.46
N SER A 283 19.19 16.11 42.55
CA SER A 283 19.88 16.41 43.80
C SER A 283 21.30 16.83 43.47
N ARG A 284 21.54 18.13 43.56
CA ARG A 284 22.87 18.70 43.77
C ARG A 284 22.78 19.70 44.95
N PRO A 285 23.89 19.83 45.68
CA PRO A 285 23.94 19.91 47.14
C PRO A 285 23.57 21.27 47.72
#